data_AF-A0A356FXT1-F1
#
_entry.id   AF-A0A356FXT1-F1
#
_cell.length_a   1.000
_cell.length_b   1.000
_cell.length_c   1.000
_cell.angle_alpha   90.00
_cell.angle_beta   90.00
_cell.angle_gamma   90.00
#
_symmetry.space_group_name_H-M   'P 1'
#
loop_
_entity.id
_entity.type
_entity.pdbx_description
1 polymer ?
#
loop_
_entity_poly.entity_id
_entity_poly.type
_entity_poly.pdbx_seq_one_letter_code
_entity_poly.pdbx_strand_id
1 'polypeptide(L)' 'FDRRLIDKTQLTLREKAWLDGYHARIKRIVTPLVNRATAEWLSKACAPL' A
#
# COMPACT_ATOMS: atom_id res chain seq x y z
N PHE A 1 -2.93 -4.01 5.63
CA PHE A 1 -2.08 -4.98 6.35
C PHE A 1 -0.71 -4.35 6.58
N ASP A 2 0.08 -4.88 7.52
CA ASP A 2 1.43 -4.39 7.75
C ASP A 2 2.43 -5.06 6.81
N ARG A 3 2.97 -4.28 5.89
CA ARG A 3 3.97 -4.73 4.90
C ARG A 3 5.32 -5.10 5.51
N ARG A 4 5.61 -4.73 6.77
CA ARG A 4 6.83 -5.12 7.48
C ARG A 4 6.89 -6.61 7.82
N LEU A 5 5.73 -7.27 7.83
CA LEU A 5 5.63 -8.69 8.14
C LEU A 5 5.75 -9.59 6.90
N ILE A 6 6.01 -9.01 5.72
CA ILE A 6 6.10 -9.74 4.46
C ILE A 6 7.56 -10.03 4.14
N ASP A 7 7.91 -11.31 4.07
CA ASP A 7 9.17 -11.75 3.46
C ASP A 7 9.09 -11.62 1.94
N LYS A 8 9.74 -10.57 1.40
CA LYS A 8 9.70 -10.25 -0.03
C LYS A 8 10.40 -11.29 -0.89
N THR A 9 11.27 -12.12 -0.32
CA THR A 9 12.01 -13.13 -1.08
C THR A 9 11.13 -14.32 -1.48
N GLN A 10 10.01 -14.50 -0.78
CA GLN A 10 9.01 -15.54 -1.07
C GLN A 10 7.94 -15.08 -2.07
N LEU A 11 7.95 -13.81 -2.50
CA LEU A 11 6.98 -13.29 -3.45
C LEU A 11 7.44 -13.48 -4.89
N THR A 12 6.54 -13.97 -5.72
CA THR A 12 6.68 -13.84 -7.17
C THR A 12 6.53 -12.39 -7.61
N LEU A 13 7.05 -12.06 -8.79
CA LEU A 13 6.87 -10.74 -9.41
C LEU A 13 5.39 -10.36 -9.56
N ARG A 14 4.53 -11.34 -9.84
CA ARG A 14 3.09 -11.14 -10.00
C ARG A 14 2.41 -10.80 -8.68
N GLU A 15 2.75 -11.49 -7.60
CA GLU A 15 2.19 -11.21 -6.27
C GLU A 15 2.64 -9.84 -5.77
N LYS A 16 3.92 -9.49 -5.97
CA LYS A 16 4.42 -8.16 -5.66
C LYS A 16 3.66 -7.07 -6.41
N ALA A 17 3.53 -7.22 -7.74
CA ALA A 17 2.79 -6.27 -8.57
C ALA A 17 1.31 -6.15 -8.16
N TRP A 18 0.69 -7.27 -7.74
CA TRP A 18 -0.67 -7.27 -7.23
C TRP A 18 -0.79 -6.48 -5.92
N LEU A 19 0.13 -6.68 -4.96
CA LEU A 19 0.13 -5.95 -3.69
C LEU A 19 0.33 -4.44 -3.90
N ASP A 20 1.25 -4.06 -4.79
CA ASP A 20 1.51 -2.66 -5.15
C ASP A 20 0.28 -2.02 -5.81
N GLY A 21 -0.37 -2.74 -6.75
CA GLY A 21 -1.59 -2.30 -7.41
C GLY A 21 -2.77 -2.15 -6.45
N TYR A 22 -2.92 -3.08 -5.50
CA TYR A 22 -3.93 -3.02 -4.46
C TYR A 22 -3.76 -1.77 -3.59
N HIS A 23 -2.54 -1.52 -3.09
CA HIS A 23 -2.25 -0.35 -2.27
C HIS A 23 -2.40 0.97 -3.04
N ALA A 24 -2.01 1.02 -4.32
CA ALA A 24 -2.25 2.18 -5.17
C ALA A 24 -3.75 2.48 -5.31
N ARG A 25 -4.57 1.45 -5.51
CA ARG A 25 -6.04 1.59 -5.57
C ARG A 25 -6.63 2.10 -4.25
N ILE A 26 -6.23 1.51 -3.12
CA ILE A 26 -6.70 1.95 -1.79
C ILE A 26 -6.31 3.40 -1.52
N LYS A 27 -5.05 3.77 -1.76
CA LYS A 27 -4.59 5.15 -1.61
C LYS A 27 -5.45 6.10 -2.43
N ARG A 28 -5.72 5.80 -3.71
CA ARG A 28 -6.54 6.65 -4.59
C ARG A 28 -7.96 6.84 -4.09
N ILE A 29 -8.60 5.79 -3.58
CA ILE A 29 -10.01 5.82 -3.16
C ILE A 29 -10.15 6.49 -1.78
N VAL A 30 -9.24 6.21 -0.84
CA VAL A 30 -9.39 6.61 0.56
C VAL A 30 -8.79 7.99 0.85
N THR A 31 -7.73 8.41 0.14
CA THR A 31 -7.08 9.73 0.34
C THR A 31 -8.07 10.91 0.35
N PRO A 32 -9.03 11.06 -0.59
CA PRO A 32 -9.94 12.20 -0.57
C PRO A 32 -11.01 12.15 0.53
N LEU A 33 -11.15 11.02 1.24
CA LEU A 33 -12.18 10.80 2.26
C LEU A 33 -11.67 11.03 3.68
N VAL A 34 -10.39 11.33 3.85
CA VAL A 34 -9.74 11.45 5.15
C VAL A 34 -9.07 12.81 5.31
N ASN A 35 -8.84 13.20 6.56
CA ASN A 35 -8.11 14.44 6.83
C ASN A 35 -6.65 14.35 6.35
N ARG A 36 -6.00 15.51 6.27
CA ARG A 36 -4.62 15.63 5.79
C ARG A 36 -3.63 14.72 6.53
N ALA A 37 -3.69 14.67 7.86
CA ALA A 37 -2.75 13.86 8.65
C ALA A 37 -2.91 12.36 8.33
N THR A 38 -4.15 11.88 8.18
CA THR A 38 -4.46 10.52 7.78
C THR A 38 -4.04 10.24 6.34
N ALA A 39 -4.21 11.20 5.41
CA ALA A 39 -3.75 11.07 4.03
C ALA A 39 -2.23 10.94 3.93
N GLU A 40 -1.48 11.72 4.72
CA GLU A 40 -0.02 11.64 4.80
C GLU A 40 0.45 10.29 5.36
N TRP A 41 -0.23 9.78 6.39
CA TRP A 41 0.01 8.43 6.90
C TRP A 41 -0.30 7.37 5.85
N LEU A 42 -1.45 7.46 5.18
CA LEU A 42 -1.90 6.51 4.16
C LEU A 42 -0.92 6.42 3.00
N SER A 43 -0.33 7.54 2.58
CA SER A 43 0.71 7.57 1.56
C SER A 43 1.92 6.72 1.92
N LYS A 44 2.34 6.73 3.20
CA LYS A 44 3.47 5.92 3.69
C LYS A 44 3.09 4.45 3.89
N ALA A 45 1.87 4.20 4.34
CA ALA A 45 1.34 2.86 4.56
C ALA A 45 1.16 2.10 3.23
N CYS A 46 0.67 2.78 2.19
CA CYS A 46 0.43 2.25 0.84
C CYS A 46 1.61 2.44 -0.13
N ALA A 47 2.82 2.70 0.37
CA ALA A 47 4.01 2.76 -0.48
C ALA A 47 4.29 1.36 -1.09
N PRO A 48 4.79 1.29 -2.34
CA PRO A 48 5.16 0.03 -2.97
C PRO A 48 6.15 -0.80 -2.14
N LEU A 49 6.07 -2.12 -2.28
CA LEU A 49 6.95 -3.08 -1.62
C LEU A 49 8.36 -3.06 -2.18
#